data_AF-A0A2D4P379-F1
#
_entry.id   AF-A0A2D4P379-F1
#
_cell.length_a   1.000
_cell.length_b   1.000
_cell.length_c   1.000
_cell.angle_alpha   90.00
_cell.angle_beta   90.00
_cell.angle_gamma   90.00
#
_symmetry.space_group_name_H-M   'P 1'
#
loop_
_entity.id
_entity.type
_entity.pdbx_description
1 polymer ?
#
loop_
_entity_poly.entity_id
_entity_poly.type
_entity_poly.pdbx_seq_one_letter_code
_entity_poly.pdbx_strand_id
1 'polypeptide(L)'
;AIEELVRPIMVDLYNEILLSAKMPDTWRESLILLIRKGDPDARMIQNYRSISLLNVNYKIFTIIIATGLKKILNDYIHPDQNGFLPNRQIRNNLRIIMDSLEYYEAHLEKQVVLIFL
;
A
#
# COMPACT_ATOMS: atom_id res chain seq x y z
N ALA A 1 -26.75 -4.72 -18.85
CA ALA A 1 -27.80 -3.83 -18.30
C ALA A 1 -27.22 -2.66 -17.49
N ILE A 2 -26.91 -2.78 -16.19
CA ILE A 2 -26.36 -1.64 -15.41
C ILE A 2 -24.90 -1.35 -15.77
N GLU A 3 -24.08 -2.39 -15.93
CA GLU A 3 -22.67 -2.23 -16.31
C GLU A 3 -22.50 -1.46 -17.63
N GLU A 4 -23.27 -1.82 -18.66
CA GLU A 4 -23.20 -1.17 -19.97
C GLU A 4 -23.61 0.31 -19.92
N LEU A 5 -24.47 0.69 -18.96
CA LEU A 5 -24.88 2.07 -18.74
C LEU A 5 -23.81 2.86 -17.97
N VAL A 6 -23.21 2.25 -16.95
CA VAL A 6 -22.29 2.94 -16.02
C VAL A 6 -20.86 3.00 -16.56
N ARG A 7 -20.42 1.95 -17.27
CA ARG A 7 -19.07 1.85 -17.85
C ARG A 7 -18.66 3.08 -18.67
N PRO A 8 -19.42 3.54 -19.68
CA PRO A 8 -19.00 4.70 -20.48
C PRO A 8 -18.86 5.96 -19.61
N ILE A 9 -19.78 6.20 -18.68
CA ILE A 9 -19.74 7.34 -17.76
C ILE A 9 -18.47 7.31 -16.88
N MET A 10 -18.12 6.12 -16.36
CA MET A 10 -16.89 5.97 -15.56
C MET A 10 -15.63 6.20 -16.39
N VAL A 11 -15.60 5.71 -17.63
CA VAL A 11 -14.46 5.92 -18.54
C VAL A 11 -14.27 7.41 -18.82
N ASP A 12 -15.36 8.12 -19.15
CA ASP A 12 -15.31 9.56 -19.42
C ASP A 12 -14.86 10.34 -18.18
N LEU A 13 -15.43 10.03 -17.02
CA LEU A 13 -15.04 10.63 -15.74
C LEU A 13 -13.56 10.43 -15.43
N TYR A 14 -13.04 9.21 -15.60
CA TYR A 14 -11.64 8.90 -15.29
C TYR A 14 -10.67 9.57 -16.25
N ASN A 15 -11.02 9.64 -17.54
CA ASN A 15 -10.22 10.35 -18.53
C ASN A 15 -10.21 11.86 -18.24
N GLU A 16 -11.36 12.45 -17.87
CA GLU A 16 -11.44 13.86 -17.48
C GLU A 16 -10.56 14.15 -16.25
N ILE A 17 -10.61 13.29 -15.22
CA ILE A 17 -9.77 13.43 -14.02
C ILE A 17 -8.29 13.38 -14.39
N LEU A 18 -7.88 12.48 -15.28
CA LEU A 18 -6.49 12.36 -15.72
C LEU A 18 -6.00 13.60 -16.49
N LEU A 19 -6.86 14.19 -17.32
CA LEU A 19 -6.52 15.36 -18.12
C LEU A 19 -6.53 16.66 -17.30
N SER A 20 -7.50 16.80 -16.40
CA SER A 20 -7.72 18.02 -15.60
C SER A 20 -6.95 18.03 -14.28
N ALA A 21 -6.46 16.86 -13.83
CA ALA A 21 -5.92 16.63 -12.49
C ALA A 21 -6.90 17.03 -11.35
N LYS A 22 -8.20 17.10 -11.64
CA LYS A 22 -9.24 17.52 -10.68
C LYS A 22 -10.19 16.37 -10.37
N MET A 23 -10.23 15.97 -9.10
CA MET A 23 -11.15 14.94 -8.61
C MET A 23 -12.43 15.56 -8.04
N PRO A 24 -13.60 14.90 -8.17
CA PRO A 24 -14.83 15.30 -7.50
C PRO A 24 -14.66 15.40 -5.99
N ASP A 25 -15.26 16.41 -5.36
CA ASP A 25 -15.11 16.62 -3.91
C ASP A 25 -15.74 15.50 -3.08
N THR A 26 -16.80 14.88 -3.60
CA THR A 26 -17.47 13.72 -2.99
C THR A 26 -16.56 12.49 -2.83
N TRP A 27 -15.43 12.44 -3.54
CA TRP A 27 -14.44 11.36 -3.38
C TRP A 27 -13.61 11.51 -2.10
N ARG A 28 -13.57 12.71 -1.51
CA ARG A 28 -12.87 13.01 -0.26
C ARG A 28 -13.77 12.83 0.97
N GLU A 29 -15.07 12.72 0.76
CA GLU A 29 -16.03 12.42 1.83
C GLU A 29 -15.85 10.99 2.32
N SER A 30 -15.89 10.80 3.63
CA SER A 30 -15.73 9.48 4.23
C SER A 30 -16.57 9.32 5.49
N LEU A 31 -17.09 8.12 5.69
CA LEU A 31 -17.66 7.68 6.97
C LEU A 31 -16.53 7.06 7.80
N ILE A 32 -16.21 7.65 8.95
CA ILE A 32 -15.20 7.13 9.87
C ILE A 32 -15.86 6.12 10.82
N LEU A 33 -15.38 4.88 10.80
CA LEU A 33 -15.78 3.82 11.71
C LEU A 33 -14.61 3.42 12.61
N LEU A 34 -14.90 3.04 13.85
CA LEU A 34 -13.92 2.51 14.77
C LEU A 34 -14.01 0.98 14.80
N ILE A 35 -12.91 0.30 14.50
CA ILE A 35 -12.79 -1.15 14.65
C ILE A 35 -11.88 -1.46 15.83
N ARG A 36 -12.39 -2.22 16.78
CA ARG A 36 -11.65 -2.64 17.97
C ARG A 36 -10.52 -3.60 17.58
N LYS A 37 -9.33 -3.40 18.15
CA LYS A 37 -8.24 -4.37 18.18
C LYS A 37 -8.65 -5.54 19.09
N GLY A 38 -8.05 -6.71 18.94
CA GLY A 38 -8.34 -7.88 19.81
C GLY A 38 -7.92 -7.73 21.29
N ASP A 39 -7.66 -6.52 21.76
CA ASP A 39 -7.15 -6.21 23.10
C ASP A 39 -8.29 -6.18 24.14
N PRO A 40 -8.07 -6.70 25.37
CA PRO A 40 -9.12 -6.89 26.38
C PRO A 40 -9.80 -5.60 26.88
N ASP A 41 -9.14 -4.44 26.95
CA ASP A 41 -9.78 -3.24 27.51
C ASP A 41 -10.46 -2.37 26.44
N ALA A 42 -11.79 -2.45 26.36
CA ALA A 42 -12.60 -1.68 25.42
C ALA A 42 -12.71 -0.19 25.75
N ARG A 43 -12.24 0.26 26.92
CA ARG A 43 -12.30 1.66 27.38
C ARG A 43 -11.11 2.48 26.87
N MET A 44 -10.05 1.82 26.44
CA MET A 44 -8.84 2.48 25.96
C MET A 44 -8.99 2.83 24.48
N ILE A 45 -9.01 4.12 24.14
CA ILE A 45 -9.19 4.58 22.76
C ILE A 45 -8.09 4.07 21.81
N GLN A 46 -6.86 3.89 22.31
CA GLN A 46 -5.74 3.29 21.58
C GLN A 46 -6.01 1.85 21.09
N ASN A 47 -7.01 1.19 21.67
CA ASN A 47 -7.45 -0.15 21.27
C ASN A 47 -8.42 -0.13 20.10
N TYR A 48 -8.69 1.01 19.49
CA TYR A 48 -9.48 1.13 18.27
C TYR A 48 -8.60 1.59 17.10
N ARG A 49 -8.91 1.10 15.91
CA ARG A 49 -8.36 1.58 14.64
C ARG A 49 -9.49 2.31 13.92
N SER A 50 -9.26 3.56 13.54
CA SER A 50 -10.17 4.27 12.65
C SER A 50 -10.04 3.73 11.23
N ILE A 51 -11.17 3.54 10.56
CA ILE A 51 -11.26 3.18 9.15
C ILE A 51 -12.19 4.17 8.47
N SER A 52 -11.67 4.87 7.47
CA SER A 52 -12.44 5.74 6.59
C SER A 52 -13.05 4.93 5.46
N LEU A 53 -14.38 4.93 5.37
CA LEU A 53 -15.10 4.38 4.23
C LEU A 53 -15.31 5.48 3.18
N LEU A 54 -14.47 5.45 2.14
CA LEU A 54 -14.56 6.36 0.99
C LEU A 54 -15.39 5.75 -0.15
N ASN A 55 -15.82 6.63 -1.05
CA ASN A 55 -16.50 6.30 -2.31
C ASN A 55 -15.76 5.20 -3.11
N VAL A 56 -16.51 4.25 -3.67
CA VAL A 56 -15.96 3.13 -4.47
C VAL A 56 -15.35 3.59 -5.80
N ASN A 57 -15.85 4.67 -6.40
CA ASN A 57 -15.37 5.18 -7.69
C ASN A 57 -13.91 5.60 -7.63
N TYR A 58 -13.49 6.23 -6.51
CA TYR A 58 -12.09 6.55 -6.23
C TYR A 58 -11.22 5.29 -6.14
N LYS A 59 -11.71 4.23 -5.48
CA LYS A 59 -10.99 2.97 -5.33
C LYS A 59 -10.76 2.29 -6.68
N ILE A 60 -11.76 2.28 -7.55
CA ILE A 60 -11.64 1.71 -8.90
C ILE A 60 -10.60 2.50 -9.70
N PHE A 61 -10.68 3.83 -9.70
CA PHE A 61 -9.71 4.69 -10.39
C PHE A 61 -8.27 4.46 -9.91
N THR A 62 -8.05 4.43 -8.59
CA THR A 62 -6.72 4.19 -8.02
C THR A 62 -6.19 2.78 -8.30
N ILE A 63 -7.05 1.77 -8.37
CA ILE A 63 -6.65 0.42 -8.79
C ILE A 63 -6.15 0.42 -10.24
N ILE A 64 -6.83 1.13 -11.15
CA ILE A 64 -6.40 1.26 -12.55
C ILE A 64 -5.00 1.86 -12.61
N ILE A 65 -4.76 2.98 -11.93
CA ILE A 65 -3.45 3.63 -11.87
C ILE A 65 -2.40 2.70 -11.26
N ALA A 66 -2.69 2.12 -10.09
CA ALA A 66 -1.76 1.23 -9.40
C ALA A 66 -1.37 0.02 -10.26
N THR A 67 -2.32 -0.54 -11.02
CA THR A 67 -2.06 -1.65 -11.94
C THR A 67 -1.13 -1.24 -13.09
N GLY A 68 -1.24 -0.01 -13.58
CA GLY A 68 -0.30 0.56 -14.53
C GLY A 68 1.10 0.71 -13.91
N LEU A 69 1.19 1.37 -12.75
CA LEU A 69 2.45 1.65 -12.08
C LEU A 69 3.21 0.38 -11.69
N LYS A 70 2.52 -0.66 -11.21
CA LYS A 70 3.13 -1.95 -10.83
C LYS A 70 4.06 -2.53 -11.88
N LYS A 71 3.85 -2.24 -13.17
CA LYS A 71 4.68 -2.73 -14.28
C LYS A 71 6.09 -2.15 -14.27
N ILE A 72 6.27 -0.93 -13.73
CA ILE A 72 7.54 -0.19 -13.77
C ILE A 72 8.16 -0.01 -12.39
N LEU A 73 7.40 -0.16 -11.30
CA LEU A 73 7.88 0.17 -9.95
C LEU A 73 9.17 -0.57 -9.55
N ASN A 74 9.38 -1.80 -10.04
CA ASN A 74 10.59 -2.56 -9.74
C ASN A 74 11.86 -1.96 -10.36
N ASP A 75 11.74 -1.18 -11.42
CA ASP A 75 12.87 -0.55 -12.11
C ASP A 75 13.35 0.71 -11.38
N TYR A 76 12.47 1.33 -10.58
CA TYR A 76 12.74 2.61 -9.91
C TYR A 76 12.89 2.48 -8.39
N ILE A 77 12.35 1.43 -7.77
CA ILE A 77 12.41 1.25 -6.31
C ILE A 77 13.54 0.31 -5.94
N HIS A 78 14.36 0.75 -4.98
CA HIS A 78 15.52 0.02 -4.45
C HIS A 78 15.15 -1.43 -4.06
N PRO A 79 15.99 -2.45 -4.38
CA PRO A 79 15.69 -3.86 -4.11
C PRO A 79 15.33 -4.18 -2.66
N ASP A 80 15.93 -3.49 -1.70
CA ASP A 80 15.71 -3.72 -0.26
C ASP A 80 14.30 -3.30 0.22
N GLN A 81 13.62 -2.43 -0.53
CA GLN A 81 12.24 -2.09 -0.23
C GLN A 81 11.33 -3.22 -0.73
N ASN A 82 10.93 -4.11 0.17
CA ASN A 82 10.11 -5.29 -0.19
C ASN A 82 8.59 -5.08 -0.01
N GLY A 83 8.17 -4.00 0.66
CA GLY A 83 6.75 -3.74 0.94
C GLY A 83 5.95 -3.36 -0.32
N PHE A 84 4.79 -3.99 -0.49
CA PHE A 84 3.76 -3.62 -1.49
C PHE A 84 4.19 -3.65 -2.96
N LEU A 85 5.28 -4.33 -3.28
CA LEU A 85 5.82 -4.44 -4.64
C LEU A 85 5.62 -5.83 -5.24
N PRO A 86 5.39 -5.91 -6.56
CA PRO A 86 5.16 -7.19 -7.22
C PRO A 86 6.41 -8.06 -7.12
N ASN A 87 6.20 -9.33 -6.79
CA ASN A 87 7.24 -10.36 -6.64
C ASN A 87 8.27 -10.09 -5.53
N ARG A 88 8.01 -9.14 -4.63
CA ARG A 88 8.82 -8.89 -3.44
C ARG A 88 8.09 -9.42 -2.21
N GLN A 89 8.79 -10.16 -1.36
CA GLN A 89 8.20 -10.81 -0.20
C GLN A 89 8.91 -10.37 1.07
N ILE A 90 8.19 -10.33 2.18
CA ILE A 90 8.77 -10.05 3.50
C ILE A 90 9.90 -11.05 3.88
N ARG A 91 9.85 -12.25 3.30
CA ARG A 91 10.89 -13.28 3.46
C ARG A 91 12.25 -12.86 2.90
N ASN A 92 12.27 -11.98 1.90
CA ASN A 92 13.52 -11.45 1.35
C ASN A 92 14.29 -10.66 2.42
N ASN A 93 13.58 -9.82 3.20
CA ASN A 93 14.18 -9.09 4.32
C ASN A 93 14.78 -10.03 5.36
N LEU A 94 14.07 -11.12 5.70
CA LEU A 94 14.58 -12.13 6.63
C LEU A 94 15.84 -12.80 6.09
N ARG A 95 15.88 -13.14 4.79
CA ARG A 95 17.07 -13.75 4.20
C ARG A 95 18.26 -12.81 4.20
N ILE A 96 18.08 -11.53 3.90
CA ILE A 96 19.15 -10.51 3.98
C ILE A 96 19.75 -10.45 5.37
N ILE A 97 18.92 -10.47 6.43
CA ILE A 97 19.40 -10.46 7.81
C ILE A 97 20.18 -11.73 8.12
N MET A 98 19.65 -12.90 7.75
CA MET A 98 20.33 -14.18 7.98
C MET A 98 21.66 -14.28 7.24
N ASP A 99 21.70 -13.91 5.95
CA ASP A 99 22.92 -13.87 5.14
C ASP A 99 23.98 -12.96 5.78
N SER A 100 23.55 -11.82 6.31
CA SER A 100 24.44 -10.89 7.02
C SER A 100 25.01 -11.56 8.27
N LEU A 101 24.18 -12.17 9.11
CA LEU A 101 24.64 -12.85 10.33
C LEU A 101 25.61 -14.00 10.00
N GLU A 102 25.25 -14.88 9.06
CA GLU A 102 26.06 -16.01 8.61
C GLU A 102 27.44 -15.54 8.08
N TYR A 103 27.47 -14.44 7.31
CA TYR A 103 28.72 -13.89 6.77
C TYR A 103 29.67 -13.41 7.87
N TYR A 104 29.16 -12.70 8.89
CA TYR A 104 29.98 -12.15 9.97
C TYR A 104 30.37 -13.20 11.02
N GLU A 105 29.58 -14.25 11.22
CA GLU A 105 30.02 -15.42 12.02
C GLU A 105 31.26 -16.09 11.41
N ALA A 106 31.38 -16.10 10.08
CA ALA A 106 32.54 -16.64 9.37
C ALA A 106 33.75 -15.68 9.28
N HIS A 107 33.59 -14.40 9.59
CA HIS A 107 34.61 -13.35 9.44
C HIS A 107 34.68 -12.45 10.69
N LEU A 108 35.15 -13.03 11.79
CA LEU A 108 35.18 -12.41 13.12
C LEU A 108 36.05 -11.14 13.21
N GLU A 109 36.92 -10.90 12.23
CA GLU A 109 37.76 -9.71 12.14
C GLU A 109 37.01 -8.44 11.71
N LYS A 110 35.72 -8.53 11.31
CA LYS A 110 34.92 -7.37 10.88
C LYS A 110 33.79 -7.08 11.86
N GLN A 111 33.63 -5.82 12.24
CA GLN A 111 32.48 -5.35 13.03
C GLN A 111 31.29 -5.03 12.10
N VAL A 112 30.07 -5.31 12.56
CA VAL A 112 28.83 -4.94 11.85
C VAL A 112 27.88 -4.16 12.75
N VAL A 113 27.11 -3.26 12.17
CA VAL A 113 25.98 -2.59 12.82
C VAL A 113 24.76 -2.78 11.92
N LEU A 114 23.70 -3.36 12.48
CA LEU A 114 22.40 -3.47 11.81
C LEU A 114 21.53 -2.29 12.26
N ILE A 115 21.15 -1.44 11.29
CA ILE A 115 20.24 -0.32 11.51
C ILE A 115 18.89 -0.68 10.88
N PHE A 116 17.85 -0.70 11.71
CA PHE A 116 16.47 -0.89 11.27
C PHE A 116 15.78 0.48 11.24
N LEU A 117 15.38 0.92 10.05
CA LEU A 117 14.65 2.17 9.79
C LEU A 117 13.14 1.92 9.68
#